data_AF-A0A4Q7FX74-F1
#
_entry.id   AF-A0A4Q7FX74-F1
#
_cell.length_a   1.000
_cell.length_b   1.000
_cell.length_c   1.000
_cell.angle_alpha   90.00
_cell.angle_beta   90.00
_cell.angle_gamma   90.00
#
_symmetry.space_group_name_H-M   'P 1'
#
loop_
_entity.id
_entity.type
_entity.pdbx_description
1 polymer ?
#
loop_
_entity_poly.entity_id
_entity_poly.type
_entity_poly.pdbx_seq_one_letter_code
_entity_poly.pdbx_strand_id
1 'polypeptide(L)' 'MTEAEVKAVVETTLATMLNSFGLEDEDRRELRADFAHLRRWRKSVEQAQSFTFKTVVTVIATGVIGAVWVGIKAALGK' A
#
# COMPACT_ATOMS: atom_id res chain seq x y z
N MET A 1 -36.96 -20.63 -15.57
CA MET A 1 -36.52 -19.96 -14.33
C MET A 1 -37.26 -18.63 -14.25
N THR A 2 -38.14 -18.48 -13.27
CA THR A 2 -38.89 -17.25 -13.04
C THR A 2 -38.02 -16.21 -12.33
N GLU A 3 -38.40 -14.93 -12.38
CA GLU A 3 -37.67 -13.85 -11.69
C GLU A 3 -37.52 -14.11 -10.18
N ALA A 4 -38.55 -14.72 -9.57
CA ALA A 4 -38.54 -15.12 -8.17
C ALA A 4 -37.49 -16.23 -7.89
N GLU A 5 -37.38 -17.22 -8.77
CA GLU A 5 -36.37 -18.28 -8.65
C GLU A 5 -34.95 -17.73 -8.81
N VAL A 6 -34.74 -16.80 -9.76
CA VAL A 6 -33.45 -16.12 -9.96
C VAL A 6 -33.03 -15.41 -8.67
N LYS A 7 -33.93 -14.61 -8.09
CA LYS A 7 -33.65 -13.85 -6.88
C LYS A 7 -33.30 -14.76 -5.70
N ALA A 8 -34.05 -15.85 -5.52
CA ALA A 8 -33.81 -16.81 -4.44
C ALA A 8 -32.43 -17.50 -4.55
N VAL A 9 -32.02 -17.89 -5.76
CA VAL A 9 -30.70 -18.49 -6.00
C VAL A 9 -29.58 -17.50 -5.72
N VAL A 10 -29.73 -16.23 -6.15
CA VAL A 10 -28.74 -15.17 -5.90
C VAL A 10 -28.58 -14.91 -4.41
N GLU A 11 -29.68 -14.75 -3.67
CA GLU A 11 -29.64 -14.52 -2.22
C GLU A 11 -28.98 -15.69 -1.48
N THR A 12 -29.34 -16.93 -1.82
CA THR A 12 -28.75 -18.13 -1.20
C THR A 12 -27.24 -18.23 -1.49
N THR A 13 -26.83 -17.90 -2.72
CA THR A 13 -25.41 -17.92 -3.12
C THR A 13 -24.61 -16.86 -2.37
N LEU A 14 -25.13 -15.63 -2.29
CA LEU A 14 -24.49 -14.54 -1.54
C LEU A 14 -24.39 -14.85 -0.06
N ALA A 15 -25.46 -15.36 0.56
CA ALA A 15 -25.45 -15.74 1.96
C ALA A 15 -24.42 -16.86 2.24
N THR A 16 -24.37 -17.88 1.37
CA THR A 16 -23.41 -18.99 1.49
C THR A 16 -21.98 -18.49 1.34
N MET A 17 -21.71 -17.60 0.38
CA MET A 17 -20.38 -17.02 0.20
C MET A 17 -19.96 -16.19 1.41
N LEU A 18 -20.80 -15.26 1.87
CA LEU A 18 -20.50 -14.40 3.03
C LEU A 18 -20.23 -15.26 4.28
N ASN A 19 -21.05 -16.29 4.51
CA ASN A 19 -20.86 -17.22 5.61
C ASN A 19 -19.56 -18.05 5.46
N SER A 20 -19.19 -18.45 4.24
CA SER A 20 -17.91 -19.17 3.99
C SER A 20 -16.67 -18.30 4.25
N PHE A 21 -16.81 -16.97 4.11
CA PHE A 21 -15.78 -15.99 4.48
C PHE A 21 -15.81 -15.64 5.97
N GLY A 22 -16.73 -16.24 6.75
CA GLY A 22 -16.89 -15.95 8.18
C GLY A 22 -17.40 -14.53 8.45
N LEU A 23 -18.12 -13.93 7.50
CA LEU A 23 -18.65 -12.57 7.63
C LEU A 23 -20.07 -12.64 8.12
N GLU A 24 -20.29 -12.27 9.37
CA GLU A 24 -21.61 -12.07 9.93
C GLU A 24 -22.12 -10.66 9.58
N ASP A 25 -23.44 -10.45 9.61
CA ASP A 25 -24.01 -9.13 9.27
C ASP A 25 -23.51 -8.02 10.22
N GLU A 26 -23.11 -8.41 11.43
CA GLU A 26 -22.48 -7.59 12.47
C GLU A 26 -21.11 -7.05 12.03
N ASP A 27 -20.33 -7.87 11.33
CA ASP A 27 -18.96 -7.59 10.91
C ASP A 27 -18.89 -6.60 9.74
N ARG A 28 -20.01 -6.33 9.07
CA ARG A 28 -20.08 -5.43 7.91
C ARG A 28 -19.41 -4.08 8.19
N ARG A 29 -19.56 -3.57 9.40
CA ARG A 29 -19.03 -2.27 9.81
C ARG A 29 -17.52 -2.34 10.05
N GLU A 30 -17.05 -3.40 10.68
CA GLU A 30 -15.65 -3.66 11.00
C GLU A 30 -14.84 -3.95 9.73
N LEU A 31 -15.34 -4.82 8.85
CA LEU A 31 -14.76 -5.11 7.53
C LEU A 31 -14.58 -3.86 6.67
N ARG A 32 -15.56 -2.95 6.68
CA ARG A 32 -15.44 -1.66 5.98
C ARG A 32 -14.33 -0.80 6.57
N ALA A 33 -14.19 -0.79 7.89
CA ALA A 33 -13.12 -0.07 8.57
C ALA A 33 -11.74 -0.67 8.25
N ASP A 34 -11.64 -2.00 8.24
CA ASP A 34 -10.43 -2.75 7.93
C ASP A 34 -10.00 -2.52 6.47
N PHE A 35 -10.92 -2.61 5.51
CA PHE A 35 -10.58 -2.30 4.11
C PHE A 35 -10.18 -0.84 3.93
N ALA A 36 -10.81 0.10 4.66
CA ALA A 36 -10.40 1.50 4.64
C ALA A 36 -9.02 1.70 5.28
N HIS A 37 -8.68 0.92 6.31
CA HIS A 37 -7.35 0.91 6.91
C HIS A 37 -6.31 0.33 5.94
N LEU A 38 -6.56 -0.83 5.34
CA LEU A 38 -5.69 -1.47 4.36
C LEU A 38 -5.44 -0.59 3.13
N ARG A 39 -6.47 0.13 2.65
CA ARG A 39 -6.31 1.10 1.56
C ARG A 39 -5.39 2.26 1.95
N ARG A 40 -5.50 2.76 3.19
CA ARG A 40 -4.59 3.78 3.72
C ARG A 40 -3.18 3.24 3.85
N TRP A 41 -3.03 2.03 4.39
CA TRP A 41 -1.75 1.35 4.55
C TRP A 41 -1.01 1.20 3.21
N ARG A 42 -1.68 0.70 2.16
CA ARG A 42 -1.07 0.57 0.84
C ARG A 42 -0.56 1.92 0.31
N LYS A 43 -1.36 2.97 0.44
CA LYS A 43 -0.97 4.33 0.03
C LYS A 43 0.19 4.89 0.85
N SER A 44 0.24 4.63 2.16
CA SER A 44 1.36 5.09 3.00
C SER A 44 2.65 4.34 2.68
N VAL A 45 2.59 3.05 2.34
CA VAL A 45 3.75 2.26 1.92
C VAL A 45 4.31 2.78 0.58
N GLU A 46 3.45 3.03 -0.40
CA GLU A 46 3.86 3.60 -1.70
C GLU A 46 4.57 4.97 -1.52
N GLN A 47 4.04 5.84 -0.65
CA GLN A 47 4.68 7.12 -0.34
C GLN A 47 6.02 6.95 0.39
N ALA A 48 6.09 6.10 1.41
CA ALA A 48 7.31 5.86 2.17
C ALA A 48 8.44 5.30 1.30
N GLN A 49 8.12 4.42 0.34
CA GLN A 49 9.10 3.86 -0.58
C GLN A 49 9.73 4.94 -1.48
N SER A 50 8.91 5.83 -2.04
CA SER A 50 9.39 6.92 -2.90
C SER A 50 10.26 7.93 -2.15
N PHE A 51 9.88 8.28 -0.92
CA PHE A 51 10.61 9.26 -0.10
C PHE A 51 11.94 8.69 0.41
N THR A 52 11.92 7.43 0.87
CA THR A 52 13.13 6.75 1.36
C THR A 52 14.14 6.55 0.23
N PHE A 53 13.67 6.10 -0.95
CA PHE A 53 14.54 5.92 -2.11
C PHE A 53 15.19 7.24 -2.54
N LYS A 54 14.42 8.33 -2.61
CA LYS A 54 14.94 9.67 -2.94
C LYS A 54 15.97 10.15 -1.91
N THR A 55 15.70 9.94 -0.63
CA THR A 55 16.61 10.34 0.45
C THR A 55 17.94 9.59 0.37
N VAL A 56 17.89 8.26 0.21
CA VAL A 56 19.09 7.43 0.07
C VAL A 56 19.93 7.87 -1.13
N VAL A 57 19.31 8.05 -2.30
CA VAL A 57 20.02 8.50 -3.52
C VAL A 57 20.63 9.88 -3.31
N THR A 58 19.93 10.79 -2.64
CA THR A 58 20.43 12.15 -2.36
C THR A 58 21.66 12.11 -1.46
N VAL A 59 21.61 11.34 -0.36
CA VAL A 59 22.74 11.19 0.57
C VAL A 59 23.97 10.65 -0.14
N ILE A 60 23.80 9.62 -0.98
CA ILE A 60 24.89 9.05 -1.77
C ILE A 60 25.46 10.09 -2.73
N ALA A 61 24.61 10.77 -3.50
CA ALA A 61 25.05 11.78 -4.46
C ALA A 61 25.80 12.94 -3.78
N THR A 62 25.29 13.43 -2.65
CA THR A 62 25.95 14.47 -1.85
C THR A 62 27.31 13.99 -1.34
N GLY A 63 27.40 12.75 -0.85
CA GLY A 63 28.66 12.15 -0.41
C GLY A 63 29.70 12.07 -1.54
N VAL A 64 29.28 11.66 -2.74
CA VAL A 64 30.15 11.58 -3.92
C VAL A 64 30.65 12.97 -4.32
N ILE A 65 29.76 13.97 -4.41
CA ILE A 65 30.15 15.35 -4.75
C ILE A 65 31.15 15.89 -3.73
N GLY A 66 30.91 15.65 -2.43
CA GLY A 66 31.82 16.04 -1.37
C GLY A 66 33.20 15.38 -1.51
N ALA A 67 33.24 14.07 -1.77
CA ALA A 67 34.49 13.33 -1.97
C ALA A 67 35.27 13.83 -3.20
N VAL A 68 34.59 14.09 -4.32
CA VAL A 68 35.20 14.65 -5.53
C VAL A 68 35.79 16.03 -5.26
N TRP A 69 35.06 16.89 -4.55
CA TRP A 69 35.54 18.23 -4.20
C TRP A 69 36.79 18.18 -3.31
N VAL A 70 36.81 17.31 -2.31
CA VAL A 70 37.98 17.09 -1.45
C VAL A 70 39.16 16.54 -2.27
N GLY A 71 38.92 15.59 -3.16
CA GLY A 71 39.95 15.04 -4.05
C GLY A 71 40.57 16.10 -4.96
N ILE A 72 39.75 16.99 -5.54
CA ILE A 72 40.22 18.11 -6.37
C ILE A 72 41.10 19.06 -5.56
N LYS A 73 40.66 19.46 -4.36
CA LYS A 73 41.46 20.35 -3.50
C LYS A 73 42.80 19.72 -3.11
N ALA A 74 42.77 18.46 -2.70
CA ALA A 74 43.97 17.70 -2.36
C ALA A 74 44.95 17.61 -3.54
N ALA A 75 44.45 17.41 -4.76
CA ALA A 75 45.26 17.38 -5.97
C ALA A 75 45.83 18.76 -6.36
N LEU A 76 45.12 19.85 -6.05
CA LEU A 76 45.55 21.24 -6.31
C LEU A 76 46.45 21.82 -5.20
N GLY A 77 46.77 21.05 -4.15
CA GLY A 77 47.69 21.45 -3.09
C GLY A 77 47.19 22.58 -2.17
N LYS A 78 45.86 22.78 -2.07
CA LYS A 78 45.21 23.73 -1.13
C LYS A 78 44.22 23.03 -0.20
#